data_AF-A0A167DVZ8-F1
#
_entry.id   AF-A0A167DVZ8-F1
#
_cell.length_a   1.000
_cell.length_b   1.000
_cell.length_c   1.000
_cell.angle_alpha   90.00
_cell.angle_beta   90.00
_cell.angle_gamma   90.00
#
_symmetry.space_group_name_H-M   'P 1'
#
loop_
_entity.id
_entity.type
_entity.pdbx_description
1 polymer ?
#
loop_
_entity_poly.entity_id
_entity_poly.type
_entity_poly.pdbx_seq_one_letter_code
_entity_poly.pdbx_strand_id
1 'polypeptide(L)'
;MEPASSGILAHLIPYIRETADQVADTEVNARASFAPLFTAVCATDSRAYTALAGLMACSNYLASIGSRDCTVPSDFRKVRYCYSGDADVNGLSITGRSLTSSCASVAHAVRWIINNCRRAGDKAAGFEAAFGNGGIIVSGVSHEFS
;
A
#
# COMPACT_ATOMS: atom_id res chain seq x y z
N MET A 1 53.65 37.99 21.15
CA MET A 1 53.52 36.90 20.16
C MET A 1 53.76 35.64 20.95
N GLU A 2 52.84 34.71 21.22
CA GLU A 2 51.65 34.21 20.51
C GLU A 2 50.66 33.64 21.55
N PRO A 3 49.36 33.42 21.23
CA PRO A 3 48.56 32.43 21.95
C PRO A 3 48.39 31.17 21.11
N ALA A 4 48.88 30.04 21.63
CA ALA A 4 48.53 28.71 21.15
C ALA A 4 47.14 28.33 21.67
N SER A 5 46.11 28.55 20.87
CA SER A 5 44.76 28.02 21.11
C SER A 5 44.18 27.53 19.79
N SER A 6 44.64 26.38 19.31
CA SER A 6 44.14 25.77 18.07
C SER A 6 44.36 24.26 18.06
N GLY A 7 43.84 23.55 19.08
CA GLY A 7 43.99 22.08 19.17
C GLY A 7 42.76 21.33 19.65
N ILE A 8 41.90 21.97 20.47
CA ILE A 8 40.75 21.28 21.08
C ILE A 8 39.62 21.07 20.06
N LEU A 9 39.41 22.00 19.13
CA LEU A 9 38.38 21.86 18.10
C LEU A 9 38.65 20.70 17.14
N ALA A 10 39.91 20.47 16.76
CA ALA A 10 40.28 19.46 15.76
C ALA A 10 39.98 18.02 16.19
N HIS A 11 40.06 17.73 17.49
CA HIS A 11 39.77 16.39 18.04
C HIS A 11 38.28 16.11 18.27
N LEU A 12 37.43 17.14 18.29
CA LEU A 12 35.98 16.99 18.51
C LEU A 12 35.19 16.86 17.20
N ILE A 13 35.74 17.32 16.08
CA ILE A 13 35.12 17.20 14.74
C ILE A 13 34.69 15.76 14.40
N PRO A 14 35.53 14.71 14.56
CA PRO A 14 35.10 13.35 14.25
C PRO A 14 33.96 12.87 15.16
N TYR A 15 34.01 13.22 16.45
CA TYR A 15 32.98 12.84 17.44
C TYR A 15 31.63 13.52 17.17
N ILE A 16 31.64 14.80 16.80
CA ILE A 16 30.42 15.55 16.43
C ILE A 16 29.81 14.98 15.15
N ARG A 17 30.63 14.61 14.17
CA ARG A 17 30.16 14.00 12.92
C ARG A 17 29.50 12.64 13.16
N GLU A 18 30.13 11.79 13.97
CA GLU A 18 29.56 10.49 14.36
C GLU A 18 28.22 10.66 15.10
N THR A 19 28.14 11.62 16.02
CA THR A 19 26.90 11.93 16.73
C THR A 19 25.79 12.42 15.78
N ALA A 20 26.14 13.28 14.81
CA ALA A 20 25.18 13.78 13.83
C ALA A 20 24.64 12.66 12.92
N ASP A 21 25.48 11.72 12.49
CA ASP A 21 25.07 10.55 11.70
C ASP A 21 24.12 9.64 12.52
N GLN A 22 24.43 9.39 13.80
CA GLN A 22 23.55 8.59 14.69
C GLN A 22 22.17 9.24 14.94
N VAL A 23 22.12 10.57 15.06
CA VAL A 23 20.85 11.29 15.21
C VAL A 23 20.03 11.20 13.92
N ALA A 24 20.67 11.37 12.76
CA ALA A 24 20.01 11.22 11.46
C ALA A 24 19.44 9.80 11.27
N ASP A 25 20.20 8.76 11.63
CA ASP A 25 19.75 7.37 11.57
C ASP A 25 18.54 7.12 12.48
N THR A 26 18.52 7.70 13.68
CA THR A 26 17.40 7.57 14.62
C THR A 26 16.13 8.23 14.08
N GLU A 27 16.23 9.41 13.48
CA GLU A 27 15.08 10.08 12.86
C GLU A 27 14.57 9.35 11.60
N VAL A 28 15.48 8.80 10.79
CA VAL A 28 15.12 7.95 9.64
C VAL A 28 14.40 6.68 10.12
N ASN A 29 14.91 6.03 11.16
CA ASN A 29 14.27 4.86 11.78
C ASN A 29 12.90 5.19 12.37
N ALA A 30 12.76 6.36 13.02
CA ALA A 30 11.48 6.82 13.55
C ALA A 30 10.46 7.09 12.42
N ARG A 31 10.87 7.75 11.32
CA ARG A 31 10.00 7.96 10.16
C ARG A 31 9.61 6.65 9.47
N ALA A 32 10.55 5.70 9.36
CA ALA A 32 10.28 4.38 8.82
C ALA A 32 9.29 3.58 9.69
N SER A 33 9.32 3.78 11.02
CA SER A 33 8.37 3.17 11.96
C SER A 33 6.91 3.58 11.73
N PHE A 34 6.67 4.73 11.08
CA PHE A 34 5.32 5.24 10.77
C PHE A 34 4.98 5.20 9.27
N ALA A 35 5.81 4.53 8.46
CA ALA A 35 5.53 4.38 7.04
C ALA A 35 4.41 3.36 6.80
N PRO A 36 3.53 3.57 5.80
CA PRO A 36 2.56 2.56 5.43
C PRO A 36 3.30 1.33 4.88
N LEU A 37 2.78 0.13 5.17
CA LEU A 37 3.30 -1.12 4.60
C LEU A 37 3.14 -1.18 3.07
N PHE A 38 2.19 -0.41 2.54
CA PHE A 38 1.95 -0.28 1.11
C PHE A 38 1.47 1.13 0.78
N THR A 39 2.07 1.74 -0.23
CA THR A 39 1.61 3.00 -0.81
C THR A 39 0.70 2.70 -1.98
N ALA A 40 -0.53 3.20 -1.92
CA ALA A 40 -1.53 3.01 -2.95
C ALA A 40 -1.10 3.59 -4.30
N VAL A 41 -1.41 2.87 -5.38
CA VAL A 41 -1.01 3.24 -6.73
C VAL A 41 -2.11 2.98 -7.75
N CYS A 42 -2.26 3.88 -8.70
CA CYS A 42 -3.10 3.65 -9.88
C CYS A 42 -2.31 2.86 -10.92
N ALA A 43 -3.01 2.00 -11.66
CA ALA A 43 -2.37 1.23 -12.72
C ALA A 43 -1.81 2.14 -13.82
N THR A 44 -0.61 1.83 -14.31
CA THR A 44 0.02 2.57 -15.42
C THR A 44 -0.38 1.98 -16.77
N ASP A 45 -0.41 0.66 -16.88
CA ASP A 45 -0.82 -0.09 -18.07
C ASP A 45 -2.31 0.11 -18.39
N SER A 46 -2.61 0.51 -19.63
CA SER A 46 -3.98 0.74 -20.09
C SER A 46 -4.83 -0.54 -20.11
N ARG A 47 -4.21 -1.71 -20.24
CA ARG A 47 -4.89 -3.02 -20.23
C ARG A 47 -5.43 -3.39 -18.85
N ALA A 48 -4.91 -2.77 -17.78
CA ALA A 48 -5.41 -2.98 -16.43
C ALA A 48 -6.77 -2.30 -16.19
N TYR A 49 -7.14 -1.30 -16.98
CA TYR A 49 -8.33 -0.49 -16.77
C TYR A 49 -9.61 -1.23 -17.13
N THR A 50 -10.54 -1.26 -16.18
CA THR A 50 -11.85 -1.91 -16.31
C THR A 50 -13.00 -0.93 -16.13
N ALA A 51 -14.23 -1.32 -16.50
CA ALA A 51 -15.42 -0.52 -16.32
C ALA A 51 -15.66 -0.18 -14.83
N LEU A 52 -15.86 1.10 -14.53
CA LEU A 52 -16.13 1.61 -13.18
C LEU A 52 -17.34 0.91 -12.53
N ALA A 53 -18.36 0.61 -13.33
CA ALA A 53 -19.57 -0.08 -12.89
C ALA A 53 -19.27 -1.46 -12.29
N GLY A 54 -18.33 -2.21 -12.85
CA GLY A 54 -17.92 -3.52 -12.34
C GLY A 54 -17.25 -3.41 -10.98
N LEU A 55 -16.33 -2.46 -10.81
CA LEU A 55 -15.68 -2.20 -9.53
C LEU A 55 -16.68 -1.72 -8.47
N MET A 56 -17.65 -0.86 -8.83
CA MET A 56 -18.71 -0.44 -7.92
C MET A 56 -19.59 -1.61 -7.48
N ALA A 57 -19.94 -2.52 -8.38
CA ALA A 57 -20.70 -3.72 -8.05
C ALA A 57 -19.93 -4.60 -7.05
N CYS A 58 -18.64 -4.82 -7.28
CA CYS A 58 -17.81 -5.58 -6.33
C CYS A 58 -17.63 -4.88 -4.99
N SER A 59 -17.42 -3.56 -4.98
CA SER A 59 -17.33 -2.78 -3.73
C SER A 59 -18.63 -2.91 -2.92
N ASN A 60 -19.79 -2.78 -3.58
CA ASN A 60 -21.10 -2.92 -2.92
C ASN A 60 -21.34 -4.34 -2.40
N TYR A 61 -21.00 -5.37 -3.17
CA TYR A 61 -21.10 -6.76 -2.73
C TYR A 61 -20.24 -7.00 -1.48
N LEU A 62 -18.96 -6.64 -1.51
CA LEU A 62 -18.03 -6.83 -0.39
C LEU A 62 -18.47 -6.06 0.86
N ALA A 63 -19.01 -4.85 0.69
CA ALA A 63 -19.59 -4.08 1.78
C ALA A 63 -20.84 -4.76 2.37
N SER A 64 -21.70 -5.34 1.53
CA SER A 64 -22.93 -6.03 1.97
C SER A 64 -22.64 -7.28 2.80
N ILE A 65 -21.53 -7.97 2.51
CA ILE A 65 -21.06 -9.12 3.27
C ILE A 65 -19.98 -8.74 4.30
N GLY A 66 -19.93 -7.47 4.70
CA GLY A 66 -18.76 -6.85 5.29
C GLY A 66 -18.17 -7.52 6.55
N SER A 67 -18.99 -8.24 7.33
CA SER A 67 -18.53 -8.98 8.52
C SER A 67 -17.90 -10.34 8.19
N ARG A 68 -17.93 -10.80 6.95
CA ARG A 68 -17.29 -12.04 6.51
C ARG A 68 -15.78 -11.84 6.38
N ASP A 69 -15.06 -12.93 6.58
CA ASP A 69 -13.62 -13.00 6.38
C ASP A 69 -13.30 -12.99 4.88
N CYS A 70 -12.46 -12.03 4.50
CA CYS A 70 -11.79 -11.96 3.21
C CYS A 70 -10.31 -12.33 3.44
N THR A 71 -10.02 -13.63 3.34
CA THR A 71 -8.70 -14.21 3.63
C THR A 71 -7.88 -14.40 2.36
N VAL A 72 -6.64 -13.91 2.37
CA VAL A 72 -5.63 -14.28 1.37
C VAL A 72 -4.85 -15.51 1.85
N PRO A 73 -4.60 -16.48 0.96
CA PRO A 73 -3.78 -17.65 1.28
C PRO A 73 -2.29 -17.30 1.46
N SER A 74 -1.52 -18.28 1.94
CA SER A 74 -0.05 -18.22 1.99
C SER A 74 0.59 -18.25 0.58
N ASP A 75 1.91 -18.15 0.56
CA ASP A 75 2.77 -18.38 -0.61
C ASP A 75 2.56 -17.38 -1.74
N PHE A 76 2.25 -16.13 -1.37
CA PHE A 76 1.99 -15.03 -2.31
C PHE A 76 0.92 -15.37 -3.35
N ARG A 77 -0.01 -16.25 -3.00
CA ARG A 77 -1.11 -16.64 -3.87
C ARG A 77 -2.18 -15.56 -3.86
N LYS A 78 -2.59 -15.14 -5.05
CA LYS A 78 -3.74 -14.26 -5.24
C LYS A 78 -5.04 -15.03 -4.98
N VAL A 79 -6.02 -14.36 -4.41
CA VAL A 79 -7.40 -14.84 -4.31
C VAL A 79 -8.33 -13.82 -4.92
N ARG A 80 -9.33 -14.29 -5.68
CA ARG A 80 -10.39 -13.46 -6.22
C ARG A 80 -11.48 -13.30 -5.16
N TYR A 81 -11.78 -12.07 -4.78
CA TYR A 81 -12.87 -11.74 -3.87
C TYR A 81 -14.20 -11.55 -4.61
N CYS A 82 -14.15 -10.96 -5.79
CA CYS A 82 -15.33 -10.67 -6.61
C CYS A 82 -14.94 -10.44 -8.07
N TYR A 83 -15.85 -10.74 -8.99
CA TYR A 83 -15.80 -10.25 -10.37
C TYR A 83 -17.16 -9.71 -10.79
N SER A 84 -17.18 -8.73 -11.70
CA SER A 84 -18.40 -8.20 -12.30
C SER A 84 -18.10 -7.57 -13.64
N GLY A 85 -18.64 -8.15 -14.72
CA GLY A 85 -18.25 -7.77 -16.08
C GLY A 85 -16.78 -8.13 -16.34
N ASP A 86 -16.01 -7.16 -16.81
CA ASP A 86 -14.55 -7.27 -16.99
C ASP A 86 -13.76 -6.94 -15.73
N ALA A 87 -14.40 -6.47 -14.65
CA ALA A 87 -13.72 -6.07 -13.42
C ALA A 87 -13.43 -7.27 -12.52
N ASP A 88 -12.22 -7.31 -11.98
CA ASP A 88 -11.72 -8.34 -11.08
C ASP A 88 -11.11 -7.70 -9.84
N VAL A 89 -11.60 -8.13 -8.66
CA VAL A 89 -11.12 -7.66 -7.36
C VAL A 89 -10.43 -8.80 -6.64
N ASN A 90 -9.13 -8.64 -6.39
CA ASN A 90 -8.29 -9.68 -5.80
C ASN A 90 -7.60 -9.20 -4.52
N GLY A 91 -7.13 -10.16 -3.72
CA GLY A 91 -6.26 -9.94 -2.57
C GLY A 91 -4.93 -10.67 -2.71
N LEU A 92 -3.86 -10.06 -2.20
CA LEU A 92 -2.53 -10.64 -2.10
C LEU A 92 -1.87 -10.30 -0.75
N SER A 93 -1.25 -11.29 -0.11
CA SER A 93 -0.43 -11.07 1.08
C SER A 93 0.94 -10.51 0.71
N ILE A 94 1.39 -9.44 1.36
CA ILE A 94 2.75 -8.92 1.19
C ILE A 94 3.80 -9.69 1.99
N THR A 95 3.35 -10.50 2.96
CA THR A 95 4.24 -11.26 3.86
C THR A 95 4.42 -12.71 3.42
N GLY A 96 3.65 -13.17 2.41
CA GLY A 96 3.60 -14.57 2.02
C GLY A 96 2.87 -15.47 3.02
N ARG A 97 2.37 -14.94 4.14
CA ARG A 97 1.55 -15.67 5.12
C ARG A 97 0.06 -15.49 4.83
N SER A 98 -0.75 -16.44 5.28
CA SER A 98 -2.20 -16.27 5.29
C SER A 98 -2.57 -15.06 6.16
N LEU A 99 -3.37 -14.15 5.62
CA LEU A 99 -3.85 -12.96 6.32
C LEU A 99 -5.34 -12.82 6.09
N THR A 100 -6.07 -12.35 7.11
CA THR A 100 -7.51 -12.12 7.04
C THR A 100 -7.80 -10.65 7.29
N SER A 101 -8.73 -10.10 6.52
CA SER A 101 -9.38 -8.83 6.81
C SER A 101 -10.89 -8.99 6.66
N SER A 102 -11.65 -8.01 7.16
CA SER A 102 -13.09 -7.98 6.92
C SER A 102 -13.36 -7.65 5.44
N CYS A 103 -14.41 -8.22 4.84
CA CYS A 103 -14.79 -7.84 3.49
C CYS A 103 -15.21 -6.36 3.39
N ALA A 104 -15.63 -5.72 4.49
CA ALA A 104 -15.82 -4.27 4.56
C ALA A 104 -14.51 -3.48 4.37
N SER A 105 -13.41 -3.93 4.99
CA SER A 105 -12.08 -3.34 4.82
C SER A 105 -11.56 -3.49 3.38
N VAL A 106 -11.84 -4.62 2.75
CA VAL A 106 -11.53 -4.83 1.32
C VAL A 106 -12.39 -3.91 0.45
N ALA A 107 -13.69 -3.78 0.73
CA ALA A 107 -14.58 -2.88 0.01
C ALA A 107 -14.12 -1.42 0.08
N HIS A 108 -13.58 -0.98 1.23
CA HIS A 108 -12.99 0.33 1.40
C HIS A 108 -11.79 0.56 0.46
N ALA A 109 -10.89 -0.43 0.35
CA ALA A 109 -9.76 -0.35 -0.57
C ALA A 109 -10.23 -0.23 -2.05
N VAL A 110 -11.23 -1.02 -2.45
CA VAL A 110 -11.84 -0.89 -3.79
C VAL A 110 -12.44 0.50 -3.99
N ARG A 111 -13.08 1.07 -2.97
CA ARG A 111 -13.66 2.42 -3.04
C ARG A 111 -12.60 3.51 -3.15
N TRP A 112 -11.43 3.33 -2.53
CA TRP A 112 -10.29 4.21 -2.76
C TRP A 112 -9.85 4.17 -4.24
N ILE A 113 -9.73 2.98 -4.84
CA ILE A 113 -9.38 2.82 -6.26
C ILE A 113 -10.42 3.51 -7.16
N ILE A 114 -11.71 3.31 -6.90
CA ILE A 114 -12.81 3.95 -7.61
C ILE A 114 -12.72 5.48 -7.54
N ASN A 115 -12.31 6.05 -6.41
CA ASN A 115 -12.29 7.51 -6.21
C ASN A 115 -11.03 8.17 -6.77
N ASN A 116 -9.88 7.48 -6.72
CA ASN A 116 -8.57 8.09 -6.98
C ASN A 116 -7.95 7.65 -8.31
N CYS A 117 -8.36 6.52 -8.87
CA CYS A 117 -7.73 5.92 -10.05
C CYS A 117 -8.62 5.91 -11.28
N ARG A 118 -9.53 6.89 -11.40
CA ARG A 118 -10.40 7.06 -12.57
C ARG A 118 -9.62 7.60 -13.76
N ARG A 119 -10.01 7.15 -14.95
CA ARG A 119 -9.61 7.71 -16.26
C ARG A 119 -10.86 8.00 -17.09
N ALA A 120 -10.65 8.66 -18.23
CA ALA A 120 -11.69 8.91 -19.21
C ALA A 120 -12.41 7.63 -19.65
N GLY A 121 -13.69 7.75 -20.01
CA GLY A 121 -14.53 6.62 -20.43
C GLY A 121 -15.03 5.75 -19.28
N ASP A 122 -15.18 6.33 -18.07
CA ASP A 122 -15.66 5.64 -16.86
C ASP A 122 -14.94 4.33 -16.58
N LYS A 123 -13.60 4.41 -16.61
CA LYS A 123 -12.73 3.30 -16.23
C LYS A 123 -11.92 3.63 -15.00
N ALA A 124 -11.55 2.62 -14.22
CA ALA A 124 -10.59 2.74 -13.13
C ALA A 124 -9.75 1.47 -13.00
N ALA A 125 -8.54 1.61 -12.46
CA ALA A 125 -7.71 0.49 -12.05
C ALA A 125 -6.62 0.91 -11.08
N GLY A 126 -6.37 0.09 -10.06
CA GLY A 126 -5.38 0.41 -9.06
C GLY A 126 -5.23 -0.66 -7.98
N PHE A 127 -4.42 -0.29 -6.99
CA PHE A 127 -4.01 -1.14 -5.89
C PHE A 127 -4.01 -0.32 -4.61
N GLU A 128 -4.57 -0.87 -3.54
CA GLU A 128 -4.67 -0.24 -2.22
C GLU A 128 -4.61 -1.33 -1.15
N ALA A 129 -4.08 -1.02 0.03
CA ALA A 129 -4.13 -1.95 1.15
C ALA A 129 -5.55 -2.07 1.71
N ALA A 130 -5.91 -3.26 2.19
CA ALA A 130 -7.16 -3.43 2.94
C ALA A 130 -7.17 -2.49 4.16
N PHE A 131 -8.27 -1.76 4.37
CA PHE A 131 -8.34 -0.77 5.44
C PHE A 131 -8.12 -1.40 6.83
N GLY A 132 -7.19 -0.83 7.60
CA GLY A 132 -6.78 -1.37 8.91
C GLY A 132 -5.92 -2.64 8.84
N ASN A 133 -5.61 -3.15 7.64
CA ASN A 133 -4.73 -4.29 7.43
C ASN A 133 -3.79 -4.03 6.23
N GLY A 134 -2.70 -3.33 6.51
CA GLY A 134 -1.64 -3.01 5.55
C GLY A 134 -0.92 -4.23 4.95
N GLY A 135 -1.17 -5.43 5.46
CA GLY A 135 -0.55 -6.66 4.98
C GLY A 135 -1.23 -7.29 3.76
N ILE A 136 -2.44 -6.85 3.41
CA ILE A 136 -3.20 -7.34 2.26
C ILE A 136 -3.31 -6.23 1.22
N ILE A 137 -2.72 -6.44 0.04
CA ILE A 137 -2.95 -5.59 -1.12
C ILE A 137 -4.22 -6.04 -1.83
N VAL A 138 -5.13 -5.12 -2.05
CA VAL A 138 -6.35 -5.29 -2.83
C VAL A 138 -6.12 -4.67 -4.21
N SER A 139 -6.36 -5.43 -5.27
CA SER A 139 -6.38 -4.90 -6.63
C SER A 139 -7.81 -4.79 -7.14
N GLY A 140 -8.05 -3.79 -7.98
CA GLY A 140 -9.25 -3.67 -8.80
C GLY A 140 -8.82 -3.37 -10.22
N VAL A 141 -8.88 -4.37 -11.10
CA VAL A 141 -8.31 -4.32 -12.46
C VAL A 141 -9.18 -5.10 -13.44
N SER A 142 -8.88 -5.04 -14.73
CA SER A 142 -9.45 -5.92 -15.75
C SER A 142 -9.07 -7.38 -15.49
N HIS A 143 -10.00 -8.32 -15.70
CA HIS A 143 -9.73 -9.75 -15.57
C HIS A 143 -8.60 -10.21 -16.51
N GLU A 144 -8.40 -9.54 -17.64
CA GLU A 144 -7.33 -9.87 -18.60
C GLU A 144 -5.94 -9.51 -18.06
N PHE A 145 -5.89 -8.62 -17.09
CA PHE A 145 -4.68 -8.20 -16.39
C PHE A 145 -4.49 -8.92 -15.04
N SER A 146 -5.52 -9.63 -14.58
CA SER A 146 -5.63 -10.13 -13.21
C SER A 146 -4.70 -11.28 -12.86
#